data_AF-V6LSC0-F1
#
_entry.id   AF-V6LSC0-F1
#
_cell.length_a   1.000
_cell.length_b   1.000
_cell.length_c   1.000
_cell.angle_alpha   90.00
_cell.angle_beta   90.00
_cell.angle_gamma   90.00
#
_symmetry.space_group_name_H-M   'P 1'
#
loop_
_entity.id
_entity.type
_entity.pdbx_description
1 polymer ?
#
loop_
_entity_poly.entity_id
_entity_poly.type
_entity_poly.pdbx_seq_one_letter_code
_entity_poly.pdbx_strand_id
1 'polypeptide(L)'
;MEHDCSYCDNPGLIFRDVQLYFDKRDDILLGLASCSKNNNICISQNVNQIPQLIFYEDGFRKAIYLGPWNVQVLIEWVLLNTGELIIQKSDNKNISQQQ
;
A
#
# COMPACT_ATOMS: atom_id res chain seq x y z
N MET A 1 -3.74 -21.30 8.16
CA MET A 1 -3.21 -20.20 7.33
C MET A 1 -1.93 -20.73 6.73
N GLU A 2 -1.90 -20.89 5.41
CA GLU A 2 -0.84 -21.60 4.69
C GLU A 2 0.33 -20.64 4.43
N HIS A 3 1.52 -21.08 4.84
CA HIS A 3 2.72 -20.28 5.10
C HIS A 3 3.74 -20.46 3.96
N ASP A 4 3.28 -20.44 2.71
CA ASP A 4 4.11 -20.73 1.53
C ASP A 4 4.95 -19.53 1.06
N CYS A 5 5.15 -18.52 1.91
CA CYS A 5 5.97 -17.35 1.59
C CYS A 5 6.63 -16.80 2.87
N SER A 6 7.88 -17.18 3.10
CA SER A 6 8.68 -16.65 4.21
C SER A 6 8.87 -15.13 4.16
N TYR A 7 8.86 -14.54 2.96
CA TYR A 7 8.95 -13.08 2.78
C TYR A 7 7.66 -12.34 3.12
N CYS A 8 6.54 -13.05 3.26
CA CYS A 8 5.22 -12.47 3.44
C CYS A 8 4.79 -12.41 4.90
N ASP A 9 5.50 -13.06 5.83
CA ASP A 9 5.07 -13.19 7.22
C ASP A 9 5.00 -11.84 7.95
N ASN A 10 6.12 -11.11 7.97
CA ASN A 10 6.16 -9.81 8.64
C ASN A 10 5.27 -8.75 7.92
N PRO A 11 5.33 -8.60 6.59
CA PRO A 11 4.39 -7.76 5.84
C PRO A 11 2.92 -8.12 6.06
N GLY A 12 2.59 -9.41 6.17
CA GLY A 12 1.23 -9.88 6.44
C GLY A 12 0.73 -9.47 7.83
N LEU A 13 1.57 -9.56 8.86
CA LEU A 13 1.24 -9.06 10.20
C LEU A 13 1.01 -7.55 10.21
N ILE A 14 1.90 -6.79 9.58
CA ILE A 14 1.79 -5.33 9.44
C ILE A 14 0.50 -4.97 8.70
N PHE A 15 0.20 -5.65 7.60
CA PHE A 15 -1.02 -5.38 6.82
C PHE A 15 -2.29 -5.65 7.62
N ARG A 16 -2.30 -6.69 8.47
CA ARG A 16 -3.43 -6.96 9.36
C ARG A 16 -3.68 -5.81 10.34
N ASP A 17 -2.63 -5.21 10.88
CA ASP A 17 -2.79 -4.06 11.79
C ASP A 17 -3.33 -2.83 11.04
N VAL A 18 -2.95 -2.65 9.77
CA VAL A 18 -3.55 -1.62 8.89
C VAL A 18 -5.02 -1.93 8.60
N GLN A 19 -5.39 -3.19 8.37
CA GLN A 19 -6.80 -3.58 8.20
C GLN A 19 -7.64 -3.23 9.42
N LEU A 20 -7.12 -3.44 10.64
CA LEU A 20 -7.82 -3.07 11.87
C LEU A 20 -8.03 -1.54 11.99
N TYR A 21 -7.09 -0.73 11.50
CA TYR A 21 -7.25 0.73 11.50
C TYR A 21 -8.41 1.19 10.62
N PHE A 22 -8.66 0.49 9.51
CA PHE A 22 -9.71 0.82 8.54
C PHE A 22 -10.99 -0.02 8.68
N ASP A 23 -11.14 -0.86 9.71
CA ASP A 23 -12.22 -1.85 9.78
C ASP A 23 -13.64 -1.26 9.85
N LYS A 24 -13.79 -0.02 10.32
CA LYS A 24 -15.07 0.70 10.42
C LYS A 24 -15.36 1.61 9.23
N ARG A 25 -14.53 1.56 8.19
CA ARG A 25 -14.72 2.38 7.00
C ARG A 25 -15.42 1.58 5.91
N ASP A 26 -16.47 2.16 5.36
CA ASP A 26 -17.26 1.53 4.29
C ASP A 26 -16.72 1.86 2.88
N ASP A 27 -15.83 2.83 2.79
CA ASP A 27 -15.29 3.35 1.52
C ASP A 27 -13.88 2.82 1.19
N ILE A 28 -13.25 2.09 2.11
CA ILE A 28 -11.92 1.49 1.92
C ILE A 28 -11.99 0.00 2.20
N LEU A 29 -11.63 -0.81 1.20
CA LEU A 29 -11.53 -2.27 1.33
C LEU A 29 -10.06 -2.70 1.25
N LEU A 30 -9.61 -3.43 2.27
CA LEU A 30 -8.27 -4.02 2.31
C LEU A 30 -8.36 -5.53 2.17
N GLY A 31 -7.77 -6.06 1.09
CA GLY A 31 -7.75 -7.50 0.79
C GLY A 31 -6.34 -8.07 0.72
N LEU A 32 -6.24 -9.37 1.01
CA LEU A 32 -5.04 -10.18 0.79
C LEU A 32 -5.32 -11.25 -0.26
N ALA A 33 -4.38 -11.46 -1.17
CA ALA A 33 -4.44 -12.52 -2.17
C ALA A 33 -3.19 -13.40 -2.09
N SER A 34 -3.38 -14.72 -2.14
CA SER A 34 -2.27 -15.67 -2.24
C SER A 34 -1.98 -15.99 -3.71
N CYS A 35 -0.80 -15.62 -4.20
CA CYS A 35 -0.36 -15.94 -5.57
C CYS A 35 -0.12 -17.43 -5.79
N SER A 36 0.22 -18.21 -4.74
CA SER A 36 0.34 -19.67 -4.83
C SER A 36 -1.01 -20.31 -5.21
N LYS A 37 -2.12 -19.77 -4.72
CA LYS A 37 -3.48 -20.25 -5.02
C LYS A 37 -4.12 -19.59 -6.25
N ASN A 38 -3.75 -18.35 -6.53
CA ASN A 38 -4.37 -17.51 -7.56
C ASN A 38 -3.34 -16.98 -8.57
N ASN A 39 -2.50 -17.88 -9.09
CA ASN A 39 -1.38 -17.50 -9.95
C ASN A 39 -1.81 -16.68 -11.18
N ASN A 40 -2.92 -17.08 -11.83
CA ASN A 40 -3.49 -16.36 -12.96
C ASN A 40 -3.85 -14.91 -12.64
N ILE A 41 -4.43 -14.66 -11.46
CA ILE A 41 -4.77 -13.31 -11.01
C ILE A 41 -3.47 -12.52 -10.82
N CYS A 42 -2.50 -13.05 -10.09
CA CYS A 42 -1.23 -12.35 -9.85
C CYS A 42 -0.47 -12.02 -11.14
N ILE A 43 -0.45 -12.94 -12.11
CA ILE A 43 0.13 -12.69 -13.45
C ILE A 43 -0.65 -11.57 -14.16
N SER A 44 -1.98 -11.64 -14.19
CA SER A 44 -2.82 -10.60 -14.84
C SER A 44 -2.65 -9.22 -14.22
N GLN A 45 -2.35 -9.17 -12.92
CA GLN A 45 -2.12 -7.94 -12.17
C GLN A 45 -0.64 -7.50 -12.19
N ASN A 46 0.22 -8.19 -12.95
CA ASN A 46 1.65 -7.93 -13.05
C ASN A 46 2.37 -7.91 -11.69
N VAL A 47 2.03 -8.87 -10.82
CA VAL A 47 2.72 -9.10 -9.55
C VAL A 47 4.01 -9.86 -9.82
N ASN A 48 5.12 -9.12 -9.90
CA ASN A 48 6.44 -9.67 -10.24
C ASN A 48 7.34 -9.87 -9.01
N GLN A 49 6.95 -9.33 -7.85
CA GLN A 49 7.66 -9.46 -6.58
C GLN A 49 6.61 -9.57 -5.48
N ILE A 50 6.83 -10.48 -4.52
CA ILE A 50 5.99 -10.61 -3.33
C ILE A 50 6.76 -10.21 -2.07
N PRO A 51 6.09 -9.61 -1.07
CA PRO A 51 4.73 -9.07 -1.16
C PRO A 51 4.69 -7.75 -1.95
N GLN A 52 3.57 -7.50 -2.66
CA GLN A 52 3.30 -6.25 -3.35
C GLN A 52 1.95 -5.69 -2.89
N LEU A 53 1.92 -4.41 -2.54
CA LEU A 53 0.70 -3.69 -2.19
C LEU A 53 0.29 -2.79 -3.36
N ILE A 54 -0.95 -2.95 -3.80
CA ILE A 54 -1.50 -2.27 -4.97
C ILE A 54 -2.77 -1.53 -4.52
N PHE A 55 -2.88 -0.26 -4.87
CA PHE A 55 -4.08 0.55 -4.66
C PHE A 55 -4.94 0.54 -5.91
N TYR A 56 -6.23 0.28 -5.72
CA TYR A 56 -7.23 0.31 -6.77
C TYR A 56 -8.25 1.41 -6.45
N GLU A 57 -8.69 2.13 -7.48
CA GLU A 57 -9.75 3.13 -7.41
C GLU A 57 -10.67 2.91 -8.60
N ASP A 58 -11.99 2.88 -8.36
CA ASP A 58 -13.01 2.62 -9.39
C ASP A 58 -12.74 1.36 -10.25
N GLY A 59 -12.14 0.33 -9.65
CA GLY A 59 -11.78 -0.92 -10.31
C GLY A 59 -10.47 -0.88 -11.11
N PHE A 60 -9.78 0.26 -11.16
CA PHE A 60 -8.53 0.44 -11.89
C PHE A 60 -7.33 0.50 -10.95
N ARG A 61 -6.22 -0.09 -11.38
CA ARG A 61 -4.95 -0.02 -10.67
C ARG A 61 -4.40 1.41 -10.73
N LYS A 62 -4.35 2.09 -9.59
CA LYS A 62 -3.91 3.49 -9.47
C LYS A 62 -2.45 3.63 -9.05
N ALA A 63 -2.02 2.82 -8.08
CA ALA A 63 -0.68 2.92 -7.53
C ALA A 63 -0.12 1.58 -7.03
N ILE A 64 1.21 1.48 -7.00
CA ILE A 64 1.95 0.40 -6.34
C ILE A 64 2.73 1.03 -5.20
N TYR A 65 2.66 0.43 -4.01
CA TYR A 65 3.49 0.85 -2.90
C TYR A 65 4.92 0.34 -3.05
N LEU A 66 5.88 1.25 -2.95
CA LEU A 66 7.33 0.95 -3.07
C LEU A 66 8.11 1.36 -1.80
N GLY A 67 7.40 1.72 -0.73
CA GLY A 67 7.99 2.19 0.51
C GLY A 67 8.25 1.08 1.54
N PRO A 68 8.64 1.46 2.77
CA PRO A 68 8.90 0.51 3.86
C PRO A 68 7.62 -0.11 4.42
N TRP A 69 7.64 -1.42 4.68
CA TRP A 69 6.55 -2.10 5.40
C TRP A 69 6.55 -1.66 6.88
N ASN A 70 5.70 -0.68 7.20
CA ASN A 70 5.46 -0.15 8.54
C ASN A 70 4.00 0.28 8.65
N VAL A 71 3.35 0.00 9.78
CA VAL A 71 1.90 0.24 9.97
C VAL A 71 1.54 1.71 9.71
N GLN A 72 2.25 2.65 10.33
CA GLN A 72 1.97 4.08 10.18
C GLN A 72 2.16 4.55 8.73
N VAL A 73 3.27 4.16 8.10
CA VAL A 73 3.58 4.59 6.73
C VAL A 73 2.55 4.04 5.74
N LEU A 74 2.04 2.82 5.95
CA LEU A 74 1.00 2.25 5.11
C LEU A 74 -0.35 2.93 5.31
N ILE A 75 -0.74 3.28 6.54
CA ILE A 75 -1.94 4.07 6.82
C ILE A 75 -1.85 5.42 6.09
N GLU A 76 -0.75 6.15 6.26
CA GLU A 76 -0.51 7.43 5.59
C GLU A 76 -0.58 7.28 4.07
N TRP A 77 0.00 6.21 3.52
CA TRP A 77 -0.07 5.94 2.08
C TRP A 77 -1.49 5.67 1.59
N VAL A 78 -2.30 4.92 2.33
CA VAL A 78 -3.71 4.70 1.99
C VAL A 78 -4.45 6.05 2.01
N LEU A 79 -4.32 6.83 3.09
CA LEU A 79 -4.99 8.14 3.22
C LEU A 79 -4.57 9.13 2.12
N LEU A 80 -3.29 9.13 1.73
CA LEU A 80 -2.79 9.90 0.60
C LEU A 80 -3.50 9.53 -0.72
N ASN A 81 -3.67 8.22 -0.98
CA ASN A 81 -4.27 7.75 -2.23
C ASN A 81 -5.79 7.94 -2.28
N THR A 82 -6.44 8.03 -1.12
CA THR A 82 -7.85 8.46 -0.98
C THR A 82 -8.05 9.97 -1.12
N GLY A 83 -6.97 10.75 -1.09
CA GLY A 83 -7.02 12.22 -1.13
C GLY A 83 -7.31 12.88 0.22
N GLU A 84 -7.42 12.10 1.30
CA GLU A 84 -7.68 12.61 2.65
C GLU A 84 -6.46 13.22 3.31
N LEU A 85 -5.27 12.73 2.96
CA LEU A 85 -4.02 13.34 3.38
C LEU A 85 -3.43 14.14 2.21
N ILE A 86 -3.07 15.39 2.47
CA ILE A 86 -2.33 16.24 1.53
C ILE A 86 -0.97 16.53 2.16
N ILE A 87 0.09 15.86 1.69
CA ILE A 87 1.45 16.28 2.03
C ILE A 87 1.72 17.56 1.25
N GLN A 88 1.82 18.69 1.96
CA GLN A 88 2.47 19.86 1.40
C GLN A 88 3.92 19.48 1.16
N LYS A 89 4.30 19.31 -0.10
CA LYS A 89 5.72 19.30 -0.47
C LYS A 89 6.29 20.62 0.05
N SER A 90 7.13 20.57 1.07
CA SER A 90 7.93 21.73 1.43
C SER A 90 8.78 22.04 0.19
N ASP A 91 8.42 23.10 -0.53
CA ASP A 91 9.24 23.66 -1.57
C ASP A 91 10.59 24.04 -0.93
N ASN A 92 11.62 23.21 -1.11
CA ASN A 92 12.99 23.67 -1.00
C ASN A 92 13.26 24.60 -2.19
N LYS A 93 12.65 25.79 -2.17
CA LYS A 93 13.12 26.92 -2.96
C LYS A 93 14.38 27.42 -2.28
N ASN A 94 15.49 27.07 -2.90
CA ASN A 94 16.81 27.65 -2.67
C ASN A 94 16.69 29.15 -2.36
N ILE A 95 17.25 29.54 -1.22
CA ILE A 95 17.55 30.92 -0.90
C ILE A 95 18.55 31.41 -1.94
N SER A 96 18.07 32.25 -2.86
CA SER A 96 18.93 33.16 -3.61
C SER A 96 18.24 34.51 -3.70
N GLN A 97 18.65 35.42 -2.81
CA GLN A 97 18.74 36.88 -2.95
C GLN A 97 19.37 37.41 -1.64
N GLN A 98 20.69 37.62 -1.66
CA GLN A 98 21.36 38.92 -1.83
C GLN A 98 21.28 39.82 -0.59
N GLN A 99 22.42 39.94 0.11
CA GLN A 99 23.22 41.17 0.15
C GLN A 99 24.69 40.80 0.41
#